data_AF-A0A223E5E3-F1
#
_entry.id   AF-A0A223E5E3-F1
#
_cell.length_a   1.000
_cell.length_b   1.000
_cell.length_c   1.000
_cell.angle_alpha   90.00
_cell.angle_beta   90.00
_cell.angle_gamma   90.00
#
_symmetry.space_group_name_H-M   'P 1'
#
loop_
_entity.id
_entity.type
_entity.pdbx_description
1 polymer ?
#
loop_
_entity_poly.entity_id
_entity_poly.type
_entity_poly.pdbx_seq_one_letter_code
_entity_poly.pdbx_strand_id
1 'polypeptide(L)'
;MRRKNQKSLLALLLIMIVSLFAVISGCSGEEKNVKSAGESQETKDKEEKVVRIGYQKYGTLNILKKQGTLDKALKSHGYSVEWIQFPAGPQLLEGLNVGSIDIGHTGEAPPIFAQAAGTDLVYVGHEPESPLSEAILVPKDSPIRTVQDLKGKKVVLNKGSNVH
;
A
#
# COMPACT_ATOMS: atom_id res chain seq x y z
N MET A 1 -17.08 16.57 -44.78
CA MET A 1 -16.48 16.04 -43.53
C MET A 1 -15.08 16.58 -43.17
N ARG A 2 -14.41 17.43 -43.96
CA ARG A 2 -12.99 17.81 -43.73
C ARG A 2 -12.72 18.97 -42.73
N ARG A 3 -13.70 19.83 -42.46
CA ARG A 3 -13.51 21.06 -41.63
C ARG A 3 -13.60 20.84 -40.11
N LYS A 4 -14.26 19.77 -39.63
CA LYS A 4 -14.43 19.52 -38.19
C LYS A 4 -13.15 19.02 -37.53
N ASN A 5 -12.33 18.26 -38.28
CA ASN A 5 -11.07 17.69 -37.79
C ASN A 5 -9.92 18.71 -37.74
N GLN A 6 -9.92 19.74 -38.58
CA GLN A 6 -8.90 20.80 -38.52
C GLN A 6 -9.03 21.68 -37.27
N LYS A 7 -10.26 21.99 -36.82
CA LYS A 7 -10.47 22.78 -35.59
C LYS A 7 -10.01 22.02 -34.33
N SER A 8 -10.21 20.70 -34.29
CA SER A 8 -9.73 19.85 -33.20
C SER A 8 -8.21 19.73 -33.18
N LEU A 9 -7.57 19.66 -34.35
CA LEU A 9 -6.11 19.57 -34.47
C LEU A 9 -5.42 20.89 -34.07
N LEU A 10 -5.99 22.03 -34.47
CA LEU A 10 -5.52 23.37 -34.05
C LEU A 10 -5.71 23.60 -32.54
N ALA A 11 -6.81 23.12 -31.95
CA ALA A 11 -7.04 23.21 -30.51
C ALA A 11 -6.04 22.36 -29.71
N LEU A 12 -5.72 21.14 -30.17
CA LEU A 12 -4.70 20.28 -29.55
C LEU A 12 -3.28 20.87 -29.65
N LEU A 13 -2.94 21.50 -30.78
CA LEU A 13 -1.65 22.19 -30.96
C LEU A 13 -1.53 23.43 -30.07
N LEU A 14 -2.62 24.20 -29.88
CA LEU A 14 -2.61 25.35 -28.99
C LEU A 14 -2.45 24.95 -27.51
N ILE A 15 -3.11 23.86 -27.08
CA ILE A 15 -2.98 23.34 -25.71
C ILE A 15 -1.56 22.85 -25.43
N MET A 16 -0.91 22.21 -26.40
CA MET A 16 0.47 21.73 -26.24
C MET A 16 1.51 22.88 -26.20
N ILE A 17 1.23 24.01 -26.87
CA ILE A 17 2.10 25.20 -26.82
C ILE A 17 1.94 25.95 -25.49
N VAL A 18 0.73 26.01 -24.92
CA VAL A 18 0.47 26.68 -23.63
C VAL A 18 1.09 25.92 -22.47
N SER A 19 1.16 24.58 -22.52
CA SER A 19 1.84 23.78 -21.49
C SER A 19 3.38 23.88 -21.55
N LEU A 20 3.96 24.25 -22.69
CA LEU A 20 5.40 24.40 -22.84
C LEU A 20 5.96 25.73 -22.28
N PHE A 21 5.11 26.75 -22.10
CA PHE A 21 5.52 28.06 -21.54
C PHE A 21 5.47 28.15 -20.01
N ALA A 22 4.89 27.17 -19.30
CA ALA A 22 4.75 27.21 -17.84
C ALA A 22 6.02 26.79 -17.07
N VAL A 23 7.12 26.43 -17.73
CA VAL A 23 8.30 25.81 -17.11
C VAL A 23 9.49 26.78 -16.90
N ILE A 24 9.39 28.07 -17.25
CA ILE A 24 10.57 28.97 -17.27
C ILE A 24 10.58 30.08 -16.18
N SER A 25 9.52 30.27 -15.38
CA SER A 25 9.51 31.35 -14.36
C SER A 25 9.82 30.89 -12.95
N GLY A 26 11.07 30.47 -12.71
CA GLY A 26 11.50 29.99 -11.40
C GLY A 26 12.97 30.21 -11.06
N CYS A 27 13.48 31.44 -11.15
CA CYS A 27 14.72 31.88 -10.48
C CYS A 27 14.62 33.37 -10.11
N SER A 28 14.31 33.63 -8.85
CA SER A 28 14.41 34.96 -8.21
C SER A 28 14.75 34.71 -6.74
N GLY A 29 16.04 34.57 -6.44
CA GLY A 29 16.57 34.41 -5.10
C GLY A 29 17.18 35.72 -4.62
N GLU A 30 16.54 36.33 -3.64
CA GLU A 30 16.92 37.55 -2.93
C GLU A 30 18.18 37.30 -2.07
N GLU A 31 19.24 38.11 -2.26
CA GLU A 31 20.39 38.13 -1.37
C GLU A 31 19.97 38.63 0.02
N LYS A 32 19.98 37.74 1.02
CA LYS A 32 19.97 38.13 2.43
C LYS A 32 21.32 37.84 3.05
N ASN A 33 22.00 38.94 3.38
CA ASN A 33 23.23 39.04 4.15
C ASN A 33 23.05 38.36 5.53
N VAL A 34 23.76 37.27 5.78
CA VAL A 34 23.83 36.62 7.10
C VAL A 34 25.23 36.79 7.65
N LYS A 35 25.31 37.58 8.73
CA LYS A 35 26.48 37.72 9.59
C LYS A 35 26.84 36.37 10.21
N SER A 36 28.09 35.98 10.05
CA SER A 36 28.74 34.88 10.77
C SER A 36 29.02 35.28 12.22
N ALA A 37 28.62 34.43 13.17
CA ALA A 37 29.45 33.91 14.28
C ALA A 37 28.57 33.19 15.31
N GLY A 38 28.82 31.90 15.54
CA GLY A 38 28.24 31.14 16.65
C GLY A 38 28.15 29.64 16.36
N GLU A 39 29.19 28.91 16.74
CA GLU A 39 29.31 27.45 16.90
C GLU A 39 28.19 26.57 16.32
N SER A 40 28.47 25.99 15.15
CA SER A 40 27.79 24.79 14.66
C SER A 40 28.14 23.60 15.58
N GLN A 41 27.30 23.35 16.59
CA GLN A 41 27.14 21.99 17.05
C GLN A 41 26.54 21.20 15.89
N GLU A 42 27.29 20.25 15.33
CA GLU A 42 26.73 19.17 14.53
C GLU A 42 25.76 18.39 15.42
N THR A 43 24.50 18.83 15.48
CA THR A 43 23.40 17.91 15.66
C THR A 43 23.46 17.00 14.43
N LYS A 44 24.05 15.82 14.57
CA LYS A 44 23.67 14.67 13.73
C LYS A 44 22.16 14.62 13.82
N ASP A 45 21.46 15.15 12.81
CA ASP A 45 20.08 14.82 12.57
C ASP A 45 20.08 13.31 12.42
N LYS A 46 19.73 12.62 13.52
CA LYS A 46 19.34 11.23 13.45
C LYS A 46 18.06 11.28 12.65
N GLU A 47 18.20 11.14 11.34
CA GLU A 47 17.10 10.91 10.44
C GLU A 47 16.28 9.76 11.04
N GLU A 48 15.08 10.09 11.51
CA GLU A 48 14.23 9.15 12.21
C GLU A 48 13.86 8.04 11.23
N LYS A 49 14.32 6.82 11.49
CA LYS A 49 14.11 5.71 10.57
C LYS A 49 12.69 5.21 10.74
N VAL A 50 11.86 5.39 9.72
CA VAL A 50 10.47 4.89 9.73
C VAL A 50 10.42 3.48 9.16
N VAL A 51 9.73 2.57 9.85
CA VAL A 51 9.32 1.26 9.31
C VAL A 51 7.83 1.31 8.99
N ARG A 52 7.48 1.11 7.73
CA ARG A 52 6.10 1.13 7.24
C ARG A 52 5.55 -0.29 7.18
N ILE A 53 4.56 -0.57 8.02
CA ILE A 53 3.96 -1.89 8.17
C ILE A 53 2.57 -1.88 7.55
N GLY A 54 2.41 -2.63 6.45
CA GLY A 54 1.13 -2.93 5.83
C GLY A 54 0.35 -3.97 6.62
N TYR A 55 -0.90 -3.67 6.95
CA TYR A 55 -1.79 -4.59 7.66
C TYR A 55 -3.22 -4.58 7.12
N GLN A 56 -3.95 -5.65 7.41
CA GLN A 56 -5.39 -5.81 7.12
C GLN A 56 -6.16 -5.93 8.43
N LYS A 57 -7.50 -5.80 8.42
CA LYS A 57 -8.35 -5.90 9.62
C LYS A 57 -8.58 -7.36 10.09
N TYR A 58 -7.53 -8.16 10.16
CA TYR A 58 -7.53 -9.51 10.75
C TYR A 58 -6.16 -9.85 11.34
N GLY A 59 -6.06 -11.00 12.02
CA GLY A 59 -4.78 -11.54 12.49
C GLY A 59 -4.15 -10.76 13.63
N THR A 60 -2.96 -11.16 14.04
CA THR A 60 -2.35 -10.74 15.31
C THR A 60 -1.79 -9.31 15.30
N LEU A 61 -1.44 -8.76 14.13
CA LEU A 61 -0.90 -7.39 14.02
C LEU A 61 -1.85 -6.32 14.53
N ASN A 62 -3.16 -6.52 14.44
CA ASN A 62 -4.12 -5.57 15.00
C ASN A 62 -4.01 -5.49 16.54
N ILE A 63 -3.73 -6.62 17.19
CA ILE A 63 -3.49 -6.69 18.63
C ILE A 63 -2.16 -6.01 18.95
N LEU A 64 -1.11 -6.33 18.20
CA LEU A 64 0.23 -5.74 18.37
C LEU A 64 0.20 -4.21 18.24
N LYS A 65 -0.44 -3.71 17.17
CA LYS A 65 -0.69 -2.28 16.93
C LYS A 65 -1.48 -1.64 18.06
N LYS A 66 -2.52 -2.30 18.56
CA LYS A 66 -3.35 -1.77 19.65
C LYS A 66 -2.58 -1.68 20.96
N GLN A 67 -1.70 -2.65 21.24
CA GLN A 67 -0.85 -2.67 22.44
C GLN A 67 0.32 -1.69 22.34
N GLY A 68 0.79 -1.38 21.12
CA GLY A 68 1.92 -0.48 20.87
C GLY A 68 3.25 -1.02 21.40
N THR A 69 3.35 -2.33 21.62
CA THR A 69 4.56 -2.98 22.15
C THR A 69 5.68 -3.00 21.12
N LEU A 70 5.36 -3.23 19.84
CA LEU A 70 6.32 -3.16 18.74
C LEU A 70 6.85 -1.73 18.56
N ASP A 71 5.97 -0.73 18.55
CA ASP A 71 6.33 0.67 18.40
C ASP A 71 7.32 1.11 19.50
N LYS A 72 7.06 0.72 20.76
CA LYS A 72 7.96 0.98 21.89
C LYS A 72 9.31 0.26 21.74
N ALA A 73 9.28 -1.01 21.32
CA ALA A 73 10.49 -1.80 21.11
C ALA A 73 11.36 -1.21 19.99
N LEU A 74 10.77 -0.84 18.85
CA LEU A 74 11.50 -0.24 17.74
C LEU A 74 11.99 1.18 18.05
N LYS A 75 11.25 1.95 18.85
CA LYS A 75 11.69 3.27 19.31
C LYS A 75 12.97 3.22 20.14
N SER A 76 13.19 2.19 20.96
CA SER A 76 14.45 2.04 21.69
C SER A 76 15.66 1.79 20.77
N HIS A 77 15.40 1.30 19.55
CA HIS A 77 16.39 1.12 18.49
C HIS A 77 16.48 2.31 17.51
N GLY A 78 15.77 3.41 17.77
CA GLY A 78 15.78 4.61 16.93
C GLY A 78 14.91 4.52 15.69
N TYR A 79 13.91 3.65 15.70
CA TYR A 79 12.91 3.54 14.63
C TYR A 79 11.53 4.02 15.10
N SER A 80 10.75 4.61 14.21
CA SER A 80 9.30 4.77 14.37
C SER A 80 8.54 3.81 13.47
N VAL A 81 7.28 3.55 13.81
CA VAL A 81 6.42 2.63 13.06
C VAL A 81 5.27 3.41 12.46
N GLU A 82 5.10 3.27 11.15
CA GLU A 82 3.91 3.74 10.43
C GLU A 82 3.06 2.52 10.08
N TRP A 83 1.78 2.55 10.47
CA TRP A 83 0.85 1.47 10.21
C TRP A 83 -0.07 1.84 9.05
N ILE A 84 0.03 1.13 7.93
CA ILE A 84 -0.73 1.42 6.71
C ILE A 84 -1.75 0.32 6.49
N GLN A 85 -3.03 0.67 6.50
CA GLN A 85 -4.11 -0.30 6.33
C GLN A 85 -4.39 -0.54 4.85
N PHE A 86 -4.44 -1.81 4.45
CA PHE A 86 -4.86 -2.23 3.11
C PHE A 86 -6.22 -2.94 3.14
N PRO A 87 -7.00 -2.84 2.05
CA PRO A 87 -8.30 -3.49 1.97
C PRO A 87 -8.19 -5.02 1.79
N ALA A 88 -7.17 -5.51 1.08
CA ALA A 88 -6.92 -6.93 0.87
C ALA A 88 -5.44 -7.22 0.53
N GLY A 89 -5.08 -8.50 0.52
CA GLY A 89 -3.71 -8.98 0.30
C GLY A 89 -3.08 -8.58 -1.03
N PRO A 90 -3.78 -8.68 -2.18
CA PRO A 90 -3.22 -8.25 -3.46
C PRO A 90 -2.77 -6.79 -3.47
N GLN A 91 -3.58 -5.87 -2.95
CA GLN A 91 -3.24 -4.45 -2.87
C GLN A 91 -2.08 -4.18 -1.90
N LEU A 92 -2.00 -4.96 -0.83
CA LEU A 92 -0.88 -4.89 0.12
C LEU A 92 0.43 -5.31 -0.56
N LEU A 93 0.42 -6.40 -1.34
CA LEU A 93 1.60 -6.85 -2.07
C LEU A 93 1.99 -5.91 -3.22
N GLU A 94 1.02 -5.28 -3.89
CA GLU A 94 1.29 -4.18 -4.83
C GLU A 94 2.00 -3.02 -4.11
N GLY A 95 1.50 -2.63 -2.93
CA GLY A 95 2.11 -1.60 -2.08
C GLY A 95 3.53 -1.95 -1.65
N LEU A 96 3.79 -3.22 -1.31
CA LEU A 96 5.13 -3.73 -0.99
C LEU A 96 6.06 -3.64 -2.21
N ASN A 97 5.58 -4.10 -3.37
CA ASN A 97 6.37 -4.15 -4.60
C ASN A 97 6.80 -2.76 -5.11
N VAL A 98 5.97 -1.73 -4.90
CA VAL A 98 6.32 -0.34 -5.25
C VAL A 98 7.01 0.43 -4.12
N GLY A 99 7.33 -0.24 -3.01
CA GLY A 99 8.03 0.36 -1.87
C GLY A 99 7.19 1.37 -1.07
N SER A 100 5.86 1.27 -1.09
CA SER A 100 4.96 2.06 -0.22
C SER A 100 4.91 1.53 1.22
N ILE A 101 5.24 0.26 1.43
CA ILE A 101 5.47 -0.37 2.74
C ILE A 101 6.78 -1.16 2.70
N ASP A 102 7.35 -1.40 3.87
CA ASP A 102 8.59 -2.16 4.05
C ASP A 102 8.31 -3.60 4.47
N ILE A 103 7.24 -3.81 5.25
CA ILE A 103 6.80 -5.11 5.75
C ILE A 103 5.30 -5.23 5.52
N GLY A 104 4.85 -6.39 5.04
CA GLY A 104 3.44 -6.68 4.82
C GLY A 104 3.02 -7.98 5.48
N HIS A 105 1.83 -8.00 6.08
CA HIS A 105 1.18 -9.23 6.55
C HIS A 105 -0.08 -9.49 5.74
N THR A 106 -0.13 -10.67 5.13
CA THR A 106 -1.26 -11.14 4.35
C THR A 106 -1.47 -12.65 4.55
N GLY A 107 -2.56 -13.20 4.02
CA GLY A 107 -2.86 -14.62 4.07
C GLY A 107 -1.93 -15.44 3.19
N GLU A 108 -2.12 -16.76 3.15
CA GLU A 108 -1.25 -17.66 2.40
C GLU A 108 -1.43 -17.55 0.88
N ALA A 109 -2.65 -17.29 0.40
CA ALA A 109 -2.93 -17.28 -1.04
C ALA A 109 -2.26 -16.11 -1.81
N PRO A 110 -2.33 -14.84 -1.39
CA PRO A 110 -1.79 -13.72 -2.18
C PRO A 110 -0.29 -13.83 -2.50
N PRO A 111 0.61 -14.16 -1.55
CA PRO A 111 2.04 -14.31 -1.83
C PRO A 111 2.34 -15.42 -2.84
N ILE A 112 1.60 -16.53 -2.81
CA ILE A 112 1.74 -17.61 -3.80
C ILE A 112 1.46 -17.10 -5.22
N PHE A 113 0.37 -16.33 -5.39
CA PHE A 113 0.04 -15.74 -6.69
C PHE A 113 1.05 -14.68 -7.14
N ALA A 114 1.54 -13.85 -6.23
CA ALA A 114 2.56 -12.84 -6.53
C ALA A 114 3.89 -13.49 -6.94
N GLN A 115 4.34 -14.53 -6.23
CA GLN A 115 5.53 -15.28 -6.59
C GLN A 115 5.38 -16.00 -7.93
N ALA A 116 4.23 -16.62 -8.20
CA ALA A 116 3.94 -17.23 -9.49
C ALA A 116 3.96 -16.21 -10.65
N ALA A 117 3.69 -14.93 -10.36
CA ALA A 117 3.80 -13.82 -11.30
C ALA A 117 5.22 -13.20 -11.40
N GLY A 118 6.18 -13.70 -10.63
CA GLY A 118 7.59 -13.27 -10.68
C GLY A 118 7.98 -12.17 -9.69
N THR A 119 7.14 -11.86 -8.70
CA THR A 119 7.49 -10.91 -7.63
C THR A 119 8.55 -11.52 -6.71
N ASP A 120 9.63 -10.77 -6.46
CA ASP A 120 10.67 -11.13 -5.48
C ASP A 120 10.17 -10.83 -4.06
N LEU A 121 9.78 -11.87 -3.33
CA LEU A 121 9.25 -11.78 -1.97
C LEU A 121 10.16 -12.51 -0.99
N VAL A 122 10.43 -11.86 0.14
CA VAL A 122 11.12 -12.46 1.29
C VAL A 122 10.12 -12.73 2.40
N TYR A 123 9.98 -14.01 2.79
CA TYR A 123 9.18 -14.40 3.94
C TYR A 123 10.01 -14.30 5.22
N VAL A 124 9.59 -13.45 6.14
CA VAL A 124 10.29 -13.20 7.41
C VAL A 124 9.67 -13.92 8.61
N GLY A 125 8.50 -14.54 8.44
CA GLY A 125 7.78 -15.27 9.48
C GLY A 125 6.43 -15.81 9.00
N HIS A 126 5.80 -16.65 9.82
CA HIS A 126 4.46 -17.18 9.57
C HIS A 126 3.69 -17.35 10.90
N GLU A 127 2.36 -17.39 10.82
CA GLU A 127 1.48 -17.76 11.93
C GLU A 127 1.15 -19.28 11.86
N PRO A 128 0.75 -19.94 12.97
CA PRO A 128 0.21 -21.29 12.94
C PRO A 128 -1.07 -21.37 12.09
N GLU A 129 -1.37 -22.56 11.56
CA GLU A 129 -2.60 -22.77 10.78
C GLU A 129 -3.85 -22.54 11.63
N SER A 130 -4.89 -21.97 11.00
CA SER A 130 -6.21 -21.80 11.62
C SER A 130 -7.32 -22.38 10.72
N PRO A 131 -7.43 -23.71 10.62
CA PRO A 131 -8.28 -24.38 9.63
C PRO A 131 -9.79 -24.16 9.84
N LEU A 132 -10.19 -23.62 10.99
CA LEU A 132 -11.59 -23.32 11.33
C LEU A 132 -11.91 -21.83 11.29
N SER A 133 -10.99 -20.97 10.82
CA SER A 133 -11.20 -19.52 10.73
C SER A 133 -12.09 -19.09 9.57
N GLU A 134 -12.42 -19.99 8.65
CA GLU A 134 -13.19 -19.70 7.45
C GLU A 134 -14.50 -20.48 7.44
N ALA A 135 -15.59 -19.82 7.04
CA ALA A 135 -16.90 -20.46 6.94
C ALA A 135 -17.77 -19.81 5.85
N ILE A 136 -18.61 -20.62 5.23
CA ILE A 136 -19.67 -20.13 4.35
C ILE A 136 -20.87 -19.76 5.23
N LEU A 137 -21.11 -18.46 5.39
CA LEU A 137 -22.26 -17.97 6.14
C LEU A 137 -23.49 -17.85 5.22
N VAL A 138 -24.60 -18.40 5.68
CA VAL A 138 -25.88 -18.37 4.97
C VAL A 138 -26.98 -17.83 5.89
N PRO A 139 -28.07 -17.24 5.36
CA PRO A 139 -29.25 -16.91 6.15
C PRO A 139 -29.79 -18.13 6.91
N LYS A 140 -30.39 -17.91 8.08
CA LYS A 140 -30.91 -18.98 8.95
C LYS A 140 -31.83 -19.98 8.22
N ASP A 141 -32.67 -19.46 7.32
CA ASP A 141 -33.65 -20.24 6.55
C ASP A 141 -33.14 -20.61 5.15
N SER A 142 -31.83 -20.51 4.91
CA SER A 142 -31.21 -20.86 3.63
C SER A 142 -31.44 -22.35 3.30
N PRO A 143 -31.72 -22.68 2.03
CA PRO A 143 -31.72 -24.06 1.56
C PRO A 143 -30.30 -24.63 1.40
N ILE A 144 -29.25 -23.79 1.41
CA ILE A 144 -27.85 -24.23 1.37
C ILE A 144 -27.45 -24.68 2.77
N ARG A 145 -27.19 -25.98 2.93
CA ARG A 145 -26.78 -26.60 4.21
C ARG A 145 -25.47 -27.34 4.11
N THR A 146 -25.06 -27.68 2.88
CA THR A 146 -23.83 -28.39 2.56
C THR A 146 -23.11 -27.70 1.40
N VAL A 147 -21.83 -28.00 1.23
CA VAL A 147 -21.05 -27.47 0.09
C VAL A 147 -21.64 -27.97 -1.24
N GLN A 148 -22.23 -29.16 -1.28
CA GLN A 148 -22.86 -29.74 -2.46
C GLN A 148 -24.03 -28.90 -2.96
N ASP A 149 -24.74 -28.18 -2.08
CA ASP A 149 -25.87 -27.32 -2.43
C ASP A 149 -25.44 -26.07 -3.24
N LEU A 150 -24.13 -25.78 -3.28
CA LEU A 150 -23.56 -24.72 -4.11
C LEU A 150 -23.43 -25.13 -5.58
N LYS A 151 -23.61 -26.41 -5.92
CA LYS A 151 -23.50 -26.89 -7.30
C LYS A 151 -24.48 -26.15 -8.22
N GLY A 152 -23.96 -25.57 -9.29
CA GLY A 152 -24.74 -24.79 -10.25
C GLY A 152 -25.12 -23.38 -9.76
N LYS A 153 -24.71 -22.97 -8.56
CA LYS A 153 -24.80 -21.59 -8.08
C LYS A 153 -23.61 -20.77 -8.57
N LYS A 154 -23.77 -19.45 -8.59
CA LYS A 154 -22.66 -18.51 -8.83
C LYS A 154 -22.02 -18.14 -7.50
N VAL A 155 -20.71 -18.31 -7.39
CA VAL A 155 -19.91 -17.90 -6.23
C VAL A 155 -18.99 -16.77 -6.70
N VAL A 156 -19.04 -15.62 -6.01
CA VAL A 156 -18.24 -14.44 -6.34
C VAL A 156 -17.14 -14.32 -5.29
N LEU A 157 -15.91 -14.09 -5.76
CA LEU A 157 -14.73 -14.06 -4.92
C LEU A 157 -13.67 -13.11 -5.49
N ASN A 158 -12.80 -12.63 -4.62
CA ASN A 158 -11.66 -11.81 -4.97
C ASN A 158 -10.59 -12.69 -5.64
N LYS A 159 -10.16 -12.34 -6.85
CA LYS A 159 -9.10 -13.07 -7.56
C LYS A 159 -7.79 -12.93 -6.79
N GLY A 160 -7.09 -14.05 -6.58
CA GLY A 160 -5.78 -14.06 -5.91
C GLY A 160 -5.81 -13.77 -4.41
N SER A 161 -6.97 -13.93 -3.77
CA SER A 161 -7.15 -13.73 -2.32
C SER A 161 -7.50 -15.04 -1.63
N ASN A 162 -7.15 -15.15 -0.35
CA ASN A 162 -7.90 -15.97 0.59
C ASN A 162 -9.20 -15.21 0.88
N VAL A 163 -10.34 -15.83 0.58
CA VAL A 163 -11.66 -15.17 0.64
C VAL A 163 -12.23 -15.50 2.00
N HIS A 164 -12.07 -14.58 2.95
CA HIS A 164 -12.69 -14.64 4.27
C HIS A 164 -14.10 -14.02 4.25
#